data_AF-A0A1H0U6Z0-F1
#
_entry.id   AF-A0A1H0U6Z0-F1
#
_cell.length_a   1.000
_cell.length_b   1.000
_cell.length_c   1.000
_cell.angle_alpha   90.00
_cell.angle_beta   90.00
_cell.angle_gamma   90.00
#
_symmetry.space_group_name_H-M   'P 1'
#
loop_
_entity.id
_entity.type
_entity.pdbx_description
1 polymer ?
#
loop_
_entity_poly.entity_id
_entity_poly.type
_entity_poly.pdbx_seq_one_letter_code
_entity_poly.pdbx_strand_id
1 'polypeptide(L)' 'MTDRPEPAAPPACTCLPPWRALATVIEGAVHPVVPAPAHTPASALYLARCTGCGAAYTGPWKRLPCSSRAA' A
#
# COMPACT_ATOMS: atom_id res chain seq x y z
N MET A 1 -20.68 13.31 27.47
CA MET A 1 -19.41 12.70 27.04
C MET A 1 -19.60 12.33 25.58
N THR A 2 -19.00 13.09 24.66
CA THR A 2 -19.19 12.91 23.23
C THR A 2 -18.39 11.68 22.78
N ASP A 3 -19.10 10.60 22.48
CA ASP A 3 -18.57 9.43 21.79
C ASP A 3 -18.03 9.92 20.44
N ARG A 4 -16.69 10.05 20.33
CA ARG A 4 -16.05 10.27 19.02
C ARG A 4 -16.17 8.93 18.29
N PRO A 5 -16.81 8.87 17.12
CA PRO A 5 -16.78 7.66 16.31
C PRO A 5 -15.32 7.28 16.10
N GLU A 6 -14.96 6.10 16.60
CA GLU A 6 -13.69 5.46 16.27
C GLU A 6 -13.57 5.49 14.74
N PRO A 7 -12.44 5.92 14.15
CA PRO A 7 -12.31 5.95 12.70
C PRO A 7 -12.62 4.54 12.19
N ALA A 8 -13.72 4.42 11.44
CA ALA A 8 -14.10 3.17 10.81
C ALA A 8 -12.86 2.57 10.17
N ALA A 9 -12.56 1.30 10.51
CA ALA A 9 -11.41 0.58 9.99
C ALA A 9 -11.23 0.94 8.50
N PRO A 10 -10.01 1.29 8.06
CA PRO A 10 -9.80 1.82 6.72
C PRO A 10 -10.49 0.91 5.71
N PRO A 11 -11.26 1.46 4.76
CA PRO A 11 -12.09 0.64 3.90
C PRO A 11 -11.20 -0.41 3.22
N ALA A 12 -11.59 -1.68 3.37
CA ALA A 12 -10.98 -2.75 2.60
C ALA A 12 -11.04 -2.39 1.11
N CYS A 13 -10.04 -2.83 0.34
CA CYS A 13 -10.01 -2.55 -1.09
C CYS A 13 -11.31 -3.00 -1.77
N THR A 14 -11.95 -2.08 -2.49
CA THR A 14 -13.20 -2.34 -3.23
C THR A 14 -12.97 -2.79 -4.68
N CYS A 15 -11.70 -2.92 -5.10
CA CYS A 15 -11.35 -3.38 -6.44
C CYS A 15 -11.59 -4.89 -6.61
N LEU A 16 -11.82 -5.32 -7.84
CA LEU A 16 -11.92 -6.73 -8.25
C LEU A 16 -10.81 -7.06 -9.26
N PRO A 17 -9.85 -7.98 -8.95
CA PRO A 17 -9.62 -8.56 -7.62
C PRO A 17 -9.11 -7.50 -6.61
N PRO A 18 -9.30 -7.72 -5.30
CA PRO A 18 -8.78 -6.83 -4.27
C PRO A 18 -7.26 -6.69 -4.40
N TRP A 19 -6.76 -5.48 -4.16
CA TRP A 19 -5.32 -5.18 -4.14
C TRP A 19 -4.58 -5.49 -5.45
N ARG A 20 -5.30 -5.49 -6.60
CA ARG A 20 -4.72 -5.74 -7.94
C ARG A 20 -3.48 -4.89 -8.24
N ALA A 21 -3.49 -3.64 -7.80
CA ALA A 21 -2.38 -2.71 -7.97
C ALA A 21 -2.19 -1.88 -6.70
N LEU A 22 -0.99 -1.94 -6.14
CA LEU A 22 -0.56 -1.20 -4.96
C LEU A 22 0.61 -0.29 -5.32
N ALA A 23 0.63 0.88 -4.71
CA ALA A 23 1.76 1.78 -4.75
C ALA A 23 2.00 2.40 -3.37
N THR A 24 3.22 2.85 -3.12
CA THR A 24 3.58 3.63 -1.95
C THR A 24 4.29 4.90 -2.39
N VAL A 25 4.31 5.92 -1.54
CA VAL A 25 5.11 7.14 -1.75
C VAL A 25 6.27 7.11 -0.78
N ILE A 26 7.50 7.02 -1.30
CA ILE A 26 8.73 7.09 -0.53
C ILE A 26 9.44 8.36 -0.97
N GLU A 27 9.67 9.28 -0.03
CA GLU A 27 10.41 10.53 -0.30
C GLU A 27 9.83 11.34 -1.50
N GLY A 28 8.50 11.32 -1.65
CA GLY A 28 7.79 12.01 -2.74
C GLY A 28 7.72 11.24 -4.06
N ALA A 29 8.39 10.10 -4.19
CA ALA A 29 8.34 9.26 -5.38
C ALA A 29 7.33 8.11 -5.22
N VAL A 30 6.50 7.91 -6.25
CA VAL A 30 5.55 6.78 -6.31
C VAL A 30 6.31 5.52 -6.72
N HIS A 31 6.22 4.47 -5.91
CA HIS A 31 6.80 3.17 -6.20
C HIS A 31 5.72 2.09 -6.28
N PRO A 32 5.71 1.26 -7.34
CA PRO A 32 4.85 0.10 -7.38
C PRO A 32 5.32 -0.94 -6.35
N VAL A 33 4.35 -1.55 -5.66
CA VAL A 33 4.61 -2.55 -4.62
C VAL A 33 3.69 -3.75 -4.79
N VAL A 34 4.07 -4.86 -4.17
CA VAL A 34 3.26 -6.08 -4.11
C VAL A 34 3.23 -6.60 -2.67
N PRO A 35 2.17 -7.34 -2.28
CA PRO A 35 2.15 -8.08 -1.02
C PRO A 35 3.41 -8.95 -0.87
N ALA A 36 3.92 -9.02 0.35
CA ALA A 36 5.09 -9.81 0.72
C ALA A 36 4.71 -10.79 1.84
N PRO A 37 5.43 -11.92 1.99
CA PRO A 37 5.15 -12.86 3.08
C PRO A 37 5.59 -12.33 4.46
N ALA A 38 6.45 -11.32 4.51
CA ALA A 38 7.00 -10.76 5.75
C ALA A 38 7.23 -9.25 5.63
N HIS A 39 7.26 -8.56 6.77
CA HIS A 39 7.52 -7.12 6.81
C HIS A 39 8.95 -6.83 6.33
N THR A 40 9.04 -5.91 5.38
CA THR A 40 10.29 -5.25 5.00
C THR A 40 10.45 -3.95 5.78
N PRO A 41 11.68 -3.41 5.96
CA PRO A 41 11.88 -2.10 6.56
C PRO A 41 11.04 -1.01 5.88
N ALA A 42 10.90 -1.07 4.55
CA ALA A 42 10.05 -0.15 3.80
C ALA A 42 8.57 -0.27 4.20
N SER A 43 8.06 -1.50 4.37
CA SER A 43 6.67 -1.72 4.80
C SER A 43 6.36 -1.34 6.25
N ALA A 44 7.39 -1.24 7.10
CA ALA A 44 7.24 -0.73 8.46
C ALA A 44 7.20 0.80 8.50
N LEU A 45 7.82 1.48 7.52
CA LEU A 45 7.98 2.93 7.50
C LEU A 45 6.97 3.65 6.61
N TYR A 46 6.51 3.02 5.53
CA TYR A 46 5.64 3.63 4.54
C TYR A 46 4.34 2.85 4.36
N LEU A 47 3.25 3.59 4.12
CA LEU A 47 1.95 3.00 3.85
C LEU A 47 1.80 2.71 2.36
N ALA A 48 1.41 1.48 2.01
CA ALA A 48 0.97 1.15 0.66
C ALA A 48 -0.51 1.48 0.49
N ARG A 49 -0.91 1.87 -0.72
CA ARG A 49 -2.30 2.17 -1.07
C ARG A 49 -2.67 1.49 -2.37
N CYS A 50 -3.93 1.09 -2.49
CA CYS A 50 -4.47 0.65 -3.77
C CYS A 50 -4.51 1.82 -4.75
N THR A 51 -3.97 1.64 -5.95
CA THR A 51 -3.99 2.69 -6.97
C THR A 51 -5.36 2.86 -7.62
N GLY A 52 -6.26 1.87 -7.48
CA GLY A 52 -7.63 1.93 -8.00
C GLY A 52 -8.60 2.66 -7.08
N CYS A 53 -8.69 2.25 -5.81
CA CYS A 53 -9.67 2.79 -4.85
C CYS A 53 -9.06 3.65 -3.73
N GLY A 54 -7.73 3.79 -3.66
CA GLY A 54 -7.05 4.57 -2.62
C GLY A 54 -6.98 3.93 -1.23
N ALA A 55 -7.61 2.77 -1.05
CA ALA A 55 -7.62 2.01 0.20
C ALA A 55 -6.20 1.76 0.73
N ALA A 56 -6.00 1.95 2.04
CA ALA A 56 -4.74 1.70 2.72
C ALA A 56 -4.49 0.20 2.88
N TYR A 57 -3.31 -0.25 2.47
CA TYR A 57 -2.85 -1.63 2.64
C TYR A 57 -1.93 -1.71 3.86
N THR A 58 -2.39 -2.38 4.91
CA THR A 58 -1.70 -2.52 6.19
C THR A 58 -0.84 -3.77 6.30
N GLY A 59 -0.89 -4.65 5.30
CA GLY A 59 -0.10 -5.88 5.27
C GLY A 59 1.37 -5.66 4.88
N PRO A 60 2.21 -6.67 5.08
CA PRO A 60 3.58 -6.68 4.57
C PRO A 60 3.63 -6.53 3.04
N TRP A 61 4.53 -5.68 2.55
CA TRP A 61 4.73 -5.45 1.13
C TRP A 61 6.21 -5.27 0.79
N LYS A 62 6.52 -5.46 -0.49
CA LYS A 62 7.86 -5.19 -1.07
C LYS A 62 7.73 -4.35 -2.33
N ARG A 63 8.73 -3.51 -2.58
CA ARG A 63 8.85 -2.74 -3.83
C ARG A 63 9.06 -3.70 -4.98
N LEU A 64 8.38 -3.45 -6.10
CA LEU A 64 8.79 -4.07 -7.35
C LEU A 64 10.08 -3.39 -7.80
N PRO A 65 11.10 -4.17 -8.22
CA PRO A 65 12.29 -3.58 -8.81
C PRO A 65 11.85 -2.78 -10.03
N CYS A 66 12.31 -1.53 -10.12
CA CYS A 66 12.21 -0.79 -11.37
C CYS A 66 13.12 -1.55 -12.33
N SER A 67 12.56 -2.28 -13.30
CA SER A 67 13.35 -2.91 -14.35
C SER A 67 13.99 -1.78 -15.16
N SER A 68 15.16 -1.31 -14.74
CA SER A 68 16.05 -0.56 -15.59
C SER A 68 16.38 -1.49 -16.76
N ARG A 69 15.72 -1.29 -17.90
CA ARG A 69 16.25 -1.79 -19.17
C ARG A 69 17.58 -1.08 -19.35
N ALA A 70 18.66 -1.74 -18.97
CA ALA A 70 19.96 -1.46 -19.53
C ALA A 70 19.84 -1.80 -21.02
N ALA A 71 19.92 -0.77 -21.86
CA ALA A 71 20.07 -0.88 -23.30
C ALA A 71 21.54 -1.08 -23.65
#